data_AF-Q6J2S9-F1
#
_entry.id   AF-Q6J2S9-F1
#
_cell.length_a   1.000
_cell.length_b   1.000
_cell.length_c   1.000
_cell.angle_alpha   90.00
_cell.angle_beta   90.00
_cell.angle_gamma   90.00
#
_symmetry.space_group_name_H-M   'P 1'
#
loop_
_entity.id
_entity.type
_entity.pdbx_description
1 polymer ?
#
loop_
_entity_poly.entity_id
_entity_poly.type
_entity_poly.pdbx_seq_one_letter_code
_entity_poly.pdbx_strand_id
1 'polypeptide(L)' 'RGKVAMKEVEDQMRNVQNKNSTYFVEWIPNNIQTALCAIPPRGLKMSSTFIGNSTSIQELFKRVGEQFTAMFRRKAFLA' A
#
# COMPACT_ATOMS: atom_id res chain seq x y z
N ARG A 1 -8.04 -1.56 13.29
CA ARG A 1 -7.86 -1.88 14.73
C ARG A 1 -8.68 -0.91 15.56
N GLY A 2 -9.27 -1.37 16.66
CA GLY A 2 -10.20 -0.59 17.50
C GLY A 2 -11.63 -1.11 17.40
N LYS A 3 -12.55 -0.53 18.18
CA LYS A 3 -13.98 -0.90 18.19
C LYS A 3 -14.67 -0.28 16.97
N VAL A 4 -14.77 -1.05 15.89
CA VAL A 4 -15.42 -0.66 14.62
C VAL A 4 -16.29 -1.81 14.13
N ALA A 5 -17.43 -1.53 13.52
CA ALA A 5 -18.30 -2.55 12.94
C ALA A 5 -17.70 -3.09 11.63
N MET A 6 -17.62 -4.42 11.48
CA MET A 6 -17.04 -5.03 10.27
C MET A 6 -17.80 -4.63 9.01
N LYS A 7 -19.14 -4.57 9.08
CA LYS A 7 -20.00 -4.14 7.97
C LYS A 7 -19.64 -2.75 7.45
N GLU A 8 -19.43 -1.80 8.35
CA GLU A 8 -19.06 -0.43 7.99
C GLU A 8 -17.70 -0.40 7.26
N VAL A 9 -16.73 -1.21 7.72
CA VAL A 9 -15.42 -1.34 7.06
C VAL A 9 -15.57 -1.90 5.65
N GLU A 10 -16.35 -2.98 5.48
CA GLU A 10 -16.57 -3.60 4.17
C GLU A 10 -17.29 -2.66 3.20
N ASP A 11 -18.31 -1.93 3.66
CA ASP A 11 -19.04 -0.96 2.84
C ASP A 11 -18.13 0.18 2.37
N GLN A 12 -17.26 0.69 3.25
CA GLN A 12 -16.28 1.73 2.87
C GLN A 12 -15.25 1.19 1.87
N MET A 13 -14.73 -0.02 2.06
CA MET A 13 -13.75 -0.60 1.14
C MET A 13 -14.35 -0.86 -0.25
N ARG A 14 -15.60 -1.32 -0.31
CA ARG A 14 -16.35 -1.47 -1.56
C ARG A 14 -16.56 -0.14 -2.27
N ASN A 15 -16.90 0.91 -1.52
CA ASN A 15 -17.05 2.26 -2.07
C ASN A 15 -15.73 2.80 -2.66
N VAL A 16 -14.60 2.55 -1.99
CA VAL A 16 -13.27 2.94 -2.49
C VAL A 16 -12.94 2.20 -3.78
N GLN A 17 -13.19 0.89 -3.83
CA GLN A 17 -12.95 0.08 -5.02
C GLN A 17 -13.83 0.54 -6.19
N ASN A 18 -15.12 0.79 -5.96
CA ASN A 18 -16.04 1.23 -7.01
C ASN A 18 -15.68 2.61 -7.57
N LYS A 19 -15.33 3.56 -6.69
CA LYS A 19 -14.95 4.93 -7.11
C LYS A 19 -13.64 4.98 -7.87
N ASN A 20 -12.72 4.05 -7.58
CA ASN A 20 -11.37 4.04 -8.13
C ASN A 20 -11.06 2.75 -8.89
N SER A 21 -12.07 2.17 -9.55
CA SER A 21 -11.98 0.83 -10.14
C SER A 21 -10.80 0.69 -11.11
N THR A 22 -10.46 1.75 -11.83
CA THR A 22 -9.34 1.82 -12.77
C THR A 22 -7.96 1.67 -12.12
N TYR A 23 -7.83 1.88 -10.80
CA TYR A 23 -6.58 1.67 -10.06
C TYR A 23 -6.41 0.23 -9.57
N PHE A 24 -7.45 -0.61 -9.70
CA PHE A 24 -7.41 -2.02 -9.34
C PHE A 24 -7.38 -2.86 -10.61
N VAL A 25 -6.50 -3.87 -10.64
CA VAL A 25 -6.40 -4.77 -11.79
C VAL A 25 -7.65 -5.64 -11.90
N GLU A 26 -8.25 -5.70 -13.09
CA GLU A 26 -9.51 -6.42 -13.32
C GLU A 26 -9.35 -7.95 -13.36
N TRP A 27 -8.16 -8.43 -13.72
CA TRP A 27 -7.86 -9.85 -13.90
C TRP A 27 -7.63 -10.61 -12.59
N ILE A 28 -7.52 -9.90 -11.46
CA ILE A 28 -7.51 -10.51 -10.11
C ILE A 28 -8.82 -10.15 -9.40
N PRO A 29 -9.81 -11.05 -9.33
CA PRO A 29 -11.04 -10.80 -8.60
C PRO A 29 -10.75 -10.71 -7.09
N ASN A 30 -11.48 -9.84 -6.38
CA ASN A 30 -11.40 -9.69 -4.92
C ASN A 30 -9.96 -9.50 -4.38
N ASN A 31 -9.15 -8.70 -5.08
CA ASN A 31 -7.74 -8.42 -4.73
C ASN A 31 -7.53 -7.52 -3.50
N ILE A 32 -8.59 -7.20 -2.77
CA ILE A 32 -8.56 -6.44 -1.52
C ILE A 32 -9.07 -7.35 -0.40
N GLN A 33 -8.29 -7.45 0.67
CA GLN A 33 -8.69 -8.15 1.89
C GLN A 33 -8.65 -7.20 3.07
N THR A 34 -9.62 -7.35 3.96
CA THR A 34 -9.76 -6.55 5.18
C THR A 34 -9.66 -7.45 6.40
N ALA A 35 -9.03 -6.94 7.46
CA ALA A 35 -8.94 -7.63 8.74
C ALA A 35 -9.21 -6.65 9.88
N LEU A 36 -9.97 -7.10 10.88
CA LEU A 36 -10.33 -6.31 12.05
C LEU A 36 -9.68 -6.89 13.30
N CYS A 37 -9.07 -6.03 14.11
CA CYS A 37 -8.60 -6.35 15.45
C CYS A 37 -9.26 -5.40 16.44
N ALA A 38 -9.97 -5.91 17.43
CA ALA A 38 -10.70 -5.10 18.41
C ALA A 38 -9.77 -4.27 19.32
N ILE A 39 -8.51 -4.69 19.49
CA ILE A 39 -7.53 -4.05 20.37
C ILE A 39 -6.75 -2.97 19.58
N PRO A 40 -6.92 -1.67 19.88
CA PRO A 40 -6.17 -0.60 19.24
C PRO A 40 -4.74 -0.51 19.79
N PRO A 41 -3.82 0.15 19.08
CA PRO A 41 -2.50 0.47 19.60
C PRO A 41 -2.56 1.49 20.75
N ARG A 42 -1.51 1.54 21.59
CA ARG A 42 -1.42 2.47 22.73
C ARG A 42 -1.54 3.91 22.26
N GLY A 43 -2.32 4.73 22.99
CA GLY A 43 -2.49 6.15 22.70
C GLY A 43 -3.49 6.49 21.58
N LEU A 44 -4.07 5.49 20.91
CA LEU A 44 -5.06 5.71 19.84
C LEU A 44 -6.37 4.96 20.12
N LYS A 45 -7.50 5.56 19.74
CA LYS A 45 -8.82 4.90 19.81
C LYS A 45 -9.06 3.93 18.64
N MET A 46 -8.46 4.23 17.49
CA MET A 46 -8.53 3.42 16.28
C MET A 46 -7.25 3.58 15.45
N SER A 47 -6.95 2.58 14.63
CA SER A 47 -5.87 2.66 13.64
C SER A 47 -6.16 1.77 12.43
N SER A 48 -5.56 2.08 11.29
CA SER A 48 -5.56 1.22 10.10
C SER A 48 -4.13 0.97 9.64
N THR A 49 -3.90 -0.17 9.01
CA THR A 49 -2.63 -0.52 8.38
C THR A 49 -2.94 -0.99 6.98
N PHE A 50 -2.36 -0.32 5.98
CA PHE A 50 -2.55 -0.66 4.58
C PHE A 50 -1.29 -1.36 4.06
N ILE A 51 -1.49 -2.52 3.45
CA ILE A 51 -0.43 -3.28 2.78
C ILE A 51 -0.85 -3.38 1.32
N GLY A 52 -0.17 -2.64 0.45
CA GLY A 52 -0.48 -2.59 -0.98
C GLY A 52 0.66 -3.19 -1.81
N ASN A 53 0.31 -4.12 -2.70
CA ASN A 53 1.18 -4.52 -3.79
C ASN A 53 0.79 -3.69 -5.04
N SER A 54 1.54 -2.64 -5.33
CA SER A 54 1.23 -1.70 -6.41
C SER A 54 2.40 -1.55 -7.37
N THR A 55 2.11 -1.44 -8.66
CA THR A 55 3.11 -1.16 -9.71
C THR A 55 3.82 0.18 -9.50
N SER A 56 3.25 1.09 -8.69
CA SER A 56 3.89 2.34 -8.28
C SER A 56 5.22 2.15 -7.55
N ILE A 57 5.48 0.96 -6.98
CA ILE A 57 6.78 0.62 -6.36
C ILE A 57 7.96 0.81 -7.32
N GLN A 58 7.72 0.70 -8.63
CA GLN A 58 8.74 0.93 -9.66
C GLN A 58 9.40 2.31 -9.55
N GLU A 59 8.68 3.34 -9.08
CA GLU A 59 9.21 4.70 -8.99
C GLU A 59 10.30 4.80 -7.91
N LEU A 60 10.18 4.04 -6.82
CA LEU A 60 11.23 3.93 -5.82
C LEU A 60 12.48 3.25 -6.41
N PHE A 61 12.30 2.17 -7.18
CA PHE A 61 13.40 1.48 -7.82
C PHE A 61 14.07 2.33 -8.90
N LYS A 62 13.30 3.06 -9.72
CA LYS A 62 13.83 4.00 -10.71
C LYS A 62 14.72 5.05 -10.05
N ARG A 63 14.25 5.67 -8.96
CA ARG A 63 15.03 6.68 -8.22
C ARG A 63 16.37 6.12 -7.71
N VAL A 64 16.35 4.92 -7.12
CA VAL A 64 17.58 4.26 -6.64
C VAL A 64 18.49 3.91 -7.83
N GLY A 65 17.93 3.39 -8.92
CA GLY A 65 18.66 3.04 -10.14
C GLY A 65 19.32 4.23 -10.83
N GLU A 66 18.65 5.38 -10.87
CA GLU A 66 19.22 6.63 -11.40
C GLU A 66 20.41 7.11 -10.58
N GLN A 67 20.28 7.11 -9.25
CA GLN A 67 21.37 7.47 -8.34
C GLN A 67 22.54 6.49 -8.47
N PHE A 68 22.28 5.18 -8.48
CA PHE A 68 23.28 4.16 -8.69
C PHE A 68 24.01 4.37 -10.02
N THR A 69 23.27 4.57 -11.11
CA THR A 69 23.84 4.81 -12.44
C THR A 69 24.74 6.05 -12.46
N ALA A 70 24.33 7.13 -11.80
CA ALA A 70 25.10 8.36 -11.72
C ALA A 70 26.45 8.18 -10.97
N MET A 71 26.48 7.34 -9.94
CA MET A 71 27.69 7.00 -9.19
C MET A 71 28.57 6.01 -9.95
N PHE A 72 27.96 4.96 -10.48
CA PHE A 72 28.64 3.89 -11.21
C PHE A 72 29.32 4.40 -12.49
N ARG A 73 28.67 5.29 -13.25
CA ARG A 73 29.28 5.94 -14.42
C ARG A 73 30.56 6.70 -14.08
N ARG A 74 30.67 7.23 -12.86
CA ARG A 74 31.87 7.94 -12.38
C ARG A 74 32.89 7.01 -11.74
N LYS A 75 32.62 5.70 -11.68
CA LYS A 75 33.40 4.70 -10.93
C LYS A 75 33.66 5.10 -9.48
N ALA A 76 32.77 5.90 -8.89
CA ALA A 76 32.95 6.37 -7.52
C ALA A 76 32.85 5.17 -6.57
N PHE A 77 33.85 5.00 -5.71
CA PHE A 77 33.94 3.90 -4.74
C PHE A 77 33.99 2.49 -5.35
N LEU A 78 34.40 2.36 -6.62
CA LEU A 78 34.83 1.08 -7.19
C LEU A 78 36.32 0.91 -6.89
N ALA A 79 36.64 -0.09 -6.05
CA ALA A 79 38.01 -0.52 -5.78
C ALA A 79 38.55 -1.39 -6.94
#